data_AF-A0A7S2IYJ6-F1
#
_entry.id   AF-A0A7S2IYJ6-F1
#
_cell.length_a   1.000
_cell.length_b   1.000
_cell.length_c   1.000
_cell.angle_alpha   90.00
_cell.angle_beta   90.00
_cell.angle_gamma   90.00
#
_symmetry.space_group_name_H-M   'P 1'
#
loop_
_entity.id
_entity.type
_entity.pdbx_description
1 polymer ?
#
loop_
_entity_poly.entity_id
_entity_poly.type
_entity_poly.pdbx_seq_one_letter_code
_entity_poly.pdbx_strand_id
1 'polypeptide(L)'
;SESGTGDGSSFQGKWEEYTGNRDKLNKLLGLVDMDCGRYVTVRHLIDKTERKVDLPRSATFKDLRRALADLTGNELIAEKGVLCRRADDFALVPSYDRDLVGATTEVILFRVKLPASDQ
;
A
#
# COMPACT_ATOMS: atom_id res chain seq x y z
N SER A 1 -46.58 28.06 19.89
CA SER A 1 -46.06 26.88 20.59
C SER A 1 -46.13 25.71 19.64
N GLU A 2 -44.99 25.22 19.15
CA GLU A 2 -44.85 23.86 18.59
C GLU A 2 -43.36 23.54 18.55
N SER A 3 -42.91 22.84 19.59
CA SER A 3 -41.55 22.34 19.77
C SER A 3 -41.47 20.94 19.16
N GLY A 4 -40.95 20.85 17.93
CA GLY A 4 -40.64 19.59 17.28
C GLY A 4 -39.34 19.00 17.82
N THR A 5 -39.44 18.09 18.78
CA THR A 5 -38.35 17.21 19.20
C THR A 5 -38.08 16.19 18.10
N GLY A 6 -37.16 16.52 17.18
CA GLY A 6 -36.60 15.58 16.22
C GLY A 6 -35.71 14.57 16.95
N ASP A 7 -36.09 13.30 16.88
CA ASP A 7 -35.50 12.18 17.59
C ASP A 7 -34.05 11.89 17.12
N GLY A 8 -33.08 12.46 17.86
CA GLY A 8 -31.64 12.29 17.63
C GLY A 8 -31.14 10.84 17.78
N SER A 9 -31.97 9.96 18.34
CA SER A 9 -31.69 8.54 18.52
C SER A 9 -31.57 7.78 17.18
N SER A 10 -32.30 8.23 16.14
CA SER A 10 -32.32 7.55 14.84
C SER A 10 -31.05 7.78 14.01
N PHE A 11 -30.34 8.88 14.24
CA PHE A 11 -29.11 9.21 13.52
C PHE A 11 -27.89 8.53 14.14
N GLN A 12 -27.85 8.49 15.48
CA GLN A 12 -26.81 7.78 16.25
C GLN A 12 -26.79 6.29 15.91
N GLY A 13 -27.95 5.62 15.93
CA GLY A 13 -28.05 4.19 15.62
C GLY A 13 -27.63 3.84 14.18
N LYS A 14 -27.98 4.69 13.21
CA LYS A 14 -27.54 4.52 11.81
C LYS A 14 -26.03 4.74 11.63
N TRP A 15 -25.45 5.67 12.39
CA TRP A 15 -24.01 5.94 12.35
C TRP A 15 -23.19 4.79 12.97
N GLU A 16 -23.66 4.24 14.09
CA GLU A 16 -23.07 3.05 14.73
C GLU A 16 -23.18 1.82 13.83
N GLU A 17 -24.31 1.65 13.14
CA GLU A 17 -24.47 0.58 12.15
C GLU A 17 -23.52 0.76 10.94
N TYR A 18 -23.41 1.98 10.41
CA TYR A 18 -22.49 2.28 9.30
C TYR A 18 -21.03 1.99 9.67
N THR A 19 -20.58 2.43 10.83
CA THR A 19 -19.20 2.22 11.30
C THR A 19 -18.92 0.73 11.52
N GLY A 20 -19.84 0.01 12.15
CA GLY A 20 -19.73 -1.45 12.31
C GLY A 20 -19.70 -2.21 10.98
N ASN A 21 -20.50 -1.79 9.99
CA ASN A 21 -20.50 -2.38 8.66
C ASN A 21 -19.21 -2.06 7.88
N ARG A 22 -18.67 -0.84 8.02
CA ARG A 22 -17.39 -0.44 7.43
C ARG A 22 -16.23 -1.28 7.98
N ASP A 23 -16.21 -1.55 9.28
CA ASP A 23 -15.16 -2.37 9.90
C ASP A 23 -15.22 -3.83 9.45
N LYS A 24 -16.44 -4.40 9.33
CA LYS A 24 -16.63 -5.75 8.78
C LYS A 24 -16.19 -5.83 7.33
N LEU A 25 -16.51 -4.81 6.51
CA LEU A 25 -16.06 -4.75 5.11
C LEU A 25 -14.53 -4.67 5.03
N ASN A 26 -13.88 -3.84 5.84
CA ASN A 26 -12.43 -3.76 5.89
C ASN A 26 -11.79 -5.09 6.30
N LYS A 27 -12.38 -5.81 7.27
CA LYS A 27 -11.92 -7.16 7.64
C LYS A 27 -12.07 -8.17 6.51
N LEU A 28 -13.21 -8.18 5.82
CA LEU A 28 -13.44 -9.06 4.68
C LEU A 28 -12.47 -8.75 3.52
N LEU A 29 -12.24 -7.48 3.23
CA LEU A 29 -11.25 -7.06 2.24
C LEU A 29 -9.84 -7.49 2.65
N GLY A 30 -9.47 -7.36 3.92
CA GLY A 30 -8.20 -7.88 4.44
C GLY A 30 -8.06 -9.39 4.28
N LEU A 31 -9.12 -10.16 4.54
CA LEU A 31 -9.12 -11.61 4.36
C LEU A 31 -9.03 -12.03 2.89
N VAL A 32 -9.76 -11.35 2.00
CA VAL A 32 -9.66 -11.59 0.55
C VAL A 32 -8.28 -11.21 0.03
N ASP A 33 -7.70 -10.10 0.51
CA ASP A 33 -6.34 -9.68 0.16
C ASP A 33 -5.26 -10.64 0.65
N MET A 34 -5.47 -11.35 1.79
CA MET A 34 -4.54 -12.39 2.27
C MET A 34 -4.48 -13.61 1.33
N ASP A 35 -5.59 -14.00 0.72
CA ASP A 35 -5.63 -15.12 -0.23
C ASP A 35 -5.27 -14.71 -1.67
N CYS A 36 -5.20 -13.40 -1.96
CA CYS A 36 -4.84 -12.86 -3.27
C CYS A 36 -3.73 -11.79 -3.24
N GLY A 37 -2.78 -11.95 -2.30
CA GLY A 37 -1.57 -11.15 -2.21
C GLY A 37 -0.94 -10.94 -3.58
N ARG A 38 -0.62 -9.68 -3.91
CA ARG A 38 -0.08 -9.34 -5.23
C ARG A 38 1.42 -9.15 -5.10
N TYR A 39 2.16 -9.98 -5.82
CA TYR A 39 3.59 -9.76 -5.97
C TYR A 39 3.85 -8.47 -6.76
N VAL A 40 4.54 -7.54 -6.12
CA VAL A 40 5.10 -6.36 -6.77
C VAL A 40 6.55 -6.64 -7.06
N THR A 41 6.96 -6.52 -8.31
CA THR A 41 8.36 -6.63 -8.71
C THR A 41 9.03 -5.27 -8.52
N VAL A 42 9.97 -5.18 -7.59
CA VAL A 42 10.82 -4.02 -7.40
C VAL A 42 12.13 -4.25 -8.13
N ARG A 43 12.46 -3.37 -9.08
CA ARG A 43 13.73 -3.42 -9.82
C ARG A 43 14.59 -2.20 -9.49
N HIS A 44 15.88 -2.39 -9.27
CA HIS A 44 16.80 -1.26 -9.12
C HIS A 44 17.12 -0.65 -10.48
N LEU A 45 17.13 0.69 -10.55
CA LEU A 45 17.29 1.44 -11.81
C LEU A 45 18.58 1.11 -12.56
N ILE A 46 19.71 0.97 -11.83
CA ILE A 46 21.05 0.85 -12.42
C ILE A 46 21.52 -0.60 -12.41
N ASP A 47 21.44 -1.25 -11.24
CA ASP A 47 22.05 -2.58 -11.03
C ASP A 47 21.20 -3.71 -11.66
N LYS A 48 19.98 -3.40 -12.12
CA LYS A 48 19.00 -4.34 -12.69
C LYS A 48 18.65 -5.53 -11.77
N THR A 49 19.02 -5.46 -10.49
CA THR A 49 18.58 -6.42 -9.48
C THR A 49 17.08 -6.28 -9.28
N GLU A 50 16.41 -7.41 -9.01
CA GLU A 50 14.98 -7.44 -8.76
C GLU A 50 14.61 -8.22 -7.50
N ARG A 51 13.49 -7.82 -6.91
CA ARG A 51 12.86 -8.46 -5.77
C ARG A 51 11.37 -8.51 -5.95
N LYS A 52 10.75 -9.61 -5.53
CA LYS A 52 9.30 -9.71 -5.44
C LYS A 52 8.91 -9.49 -3.99
N VAL A 53 8.01 -8.53 -3.77
CA VAL A 53 7.45 -8.25 -2.45
C VAL A 53 5.98 -8.62 -2.49
N ASP A 54 5.55 -9.46 -1.56
CA ASP A 54 4.14 -9.79 -1.39
C ASP A 54 3.49 -8.78 -0.46
N LEU A 55 2.34 -8.25 -0.88
CA LEU A 55 1.63 -7.18 -0.19
C LEU A 55 0.11 -7.32 -0.42
N PRO A 56 -0.70 -6.89 0.56
CA PRO A 56 -2.13 -6.70 0.34
C PRO A 56 -2.38 -5.58 -0.67
N ARG A 57 -3.53 -5.61 -1.37
CA ARG A 57 -3.86 -4.58 -2.39
C ARG A 57 -4.07 -3.20 -1.77
N SER A 58 -4.46 -3.18 -0.50
CA SER A 58 -4.57 -1.95 0.28
C SER A 58 -3.21 -1.39 0.74
N ALA A 59 -2.09 -2.05 0.45
CA ALA A 59 -0.78 -1.57 0.83
C ALA A 59 -0.43 -0.25 0.14
N THR A 60 0.27 0.60 0.89
CA THR A 60 0.80 1.87 0.39
C THR A 60 2.24 1.71 -0.09
N PHE A 61 2.76 2.71 -0.80
CA PHE A 61 4.18 2.74 -1.18
C PHE A 61 5.12 2.82 0.03
N LYS A 62 4.65 3.34 1.18
CA LYS A 62 5.38 3.26 2.45
C LYS A 62 5.50 1.81 2.91
N ASP A 63 4.40 1.06 2.88
CA ASP A 63 4.38 -0.36 3.29
C ASP A 63 5.27 -1.20 2.37
N LEU A 64 5.22 -0.96 1.05
CA LEU A 64 6.10 -1.62 0.08
C LEU A 64 7.59 -1.36 0.36
N ARG A 65 7.96 -0.11 0.67
CA ARG A 65 9.35 0.22 0.97
C ARG A 65 9.82 -0.43 2.26
N ARG A 66 8.96 -0.47 3.28
CA ARG A 66 9.26 -1.11 4.56
C ARG A 66 9.41 -2.62 4.38
N ALA A 67 8.46 -3.27 3.72
CA ALA A 67 8.53 -4.70 3.41
C ALA A 67 9.76 -5.06 2.59
N LEU A 68 10.18 -4.19 1.64
CA LEU A 68 11.42 -4.40 0.89
C LEU A 68 12.68 -4.27 1.75
N ALA A 69 12.71 -3.30 2.67
CA ALA A 69 13.80 -3.14 3.62
C ALA A 69 13.92 -4.37 4.53
N ASP A 70 12.80 -4.84 5.08
CA ASP A 70 12.73 -6.03 5.93
C ASP A 70 13.16 -7.29 5.15
N LEU A 71 12.67 -7.46 3.91
CA LEU A 71 13.01 -8.58 3.03
C LEU A 71 14.51 -8.65 2.68
N THR A 72 15.18 -7.50 2.60
CA THR A 72 16.58 -7.41 2.15
C THR A 72 17.56 -7.16 3.29
N GLY A 73 17.08 -6.95 4.53
CA GLY A 73 17.89 -6.54 5.67
C GLY A 73 18.56 -5.16 5.49
N ASN A 74 18.10 -4.35 4.55
CA ASN A 74 18.72 -3.06 4.20
C ASN A 74 17.81 -1.88 4.60
N GLU A 75 17.96 -1.42 5.84
CA GLU A 75 17.18 -0.29 6.40
C GLU A 75 17.34 1.02 5.62
N LEU A 76 18.43 1.21 4.86
CA LEU A 76 18.59 2.39 4.00
C LEU A 76 17.48 2.48 2.94
N ILE A 77 16.89 1.36 2.54
CA ILE A 77 15.74 1.35 1.62
C ILE A 77 14.56 2.07 2.25
N ALA A 78 14.27 1.83 3.54
CA ALA A 78 13.17 2.49 4.24
C ALA A 78 13.42 4.01 4.39
N GLU A 79 14.65 4.39 4.73
CA GLU A 79 15.02 5.78 5.02
C GLU A 79 15.18 6.66 3.78
N LYS A 80 15.84 6.13 2.74
CA LYS A 80 16.35 6.93 1.61
C LYS A 80 15.92 6.39 0.24
N GLY A 81 15.37 5.18 0.20
CA GLY A 81 14.86 4.58 -1.02
C GLY A 81 13.69 5.38 -1.57
N VAL A 82 13.68 5.57 -2.89
CA VAL A 82 12.55 6.20 -3.55
C VAL A 82 12.01 5.25 -4.62
N LEU A 83 10.70 5.04 -4.59
CA LEU A 83 9.99 4.14 -5.49
C LEU A 83 9.30 4.96 -6.57
N CYS A 84 9.56 4.61 -7.83
CA CYS A 84 8.93 5.21 -8.99
C CYS A 84 7.99 4.22 -9.68
N ARG A 85 6.92 4.76 -10.25
CA ARG A 85 6.12 4.08 -11.28
C ARG A 85 6.60 4.52 -12.65
N ARG A 86 6.50 3.63 -13.64
CA ARG A 86 6.70 3.99 -15.04
C ARG A 86 5.40 4.59 -15.59
N ALA A 87 5.48 5.77 -16.17
CA ALA A 87 4.39 6.40 -16.91
C ALA A 87 4.40 5.96 -18.39
N ASP A 88 3.32 6.28 -19.11
CA ASP A 88 3.08 5.85 -20.49
C ASP A 88 4.17 6.31 -21.48
N ASP A 89 4.87 7.40 -21.15
CA ASP A 89 5.98 7.99 -21.92
C ASP A 89 7.36 7.46 -21.49
N PHE A 90 7.41 6.35 -20.74
CA PHE A 90 8.61 5.79 -20.13
C PHE A 90 9.25 6.67 -19.04
N ALA A 91 8.64 7.80 -18.66
CA ALA A 91 9.13 8.60 -17.54
C ALA A 91 8.94 7.87 -16.21
N LEU A 92 9.88 8.10 -15.29
CA LEU A 92 9.80 7.58 -13.92
C LEU A 92 9.18 8.65 -13.02
N VAL A 93 7.99 8.36 -12.50
CA VAL A 93 7.26 9.27 -11.60
C VAL A 93 7.41 8.77 -10.16
N PRO A 94 8.02 9.57 -9.26
CA PRO A 94 8.11 9.23 -7.85
C PRO A 94 6.73 9.00 -7.25
N SER A 95 6.57 7.91 -6.50
CA SER A 95 5.33 7.61 -5.78
C SER A 95 5.43 8.11 -4.34
N TYR A 96 4.33 8.64 -3.82
CA TYR A 96 4.28 9.18 -2.47
C TYR A 96 3.88 8.10 -1.45
N ASP A 97 4.35 8.23 -0.22
CA ASP A 97 4.16 7.27 0.87
C ASP A 97 2.71 6.84 1.09
N ARG A 98 1.77 7.78 0.95
CA ARG A 98 0.33 7.58 1.16
C ARG A 98 -0.40 6.99 -0.04
N ASP A 99 0.25 6.94 -1.20
CA ASP A 99 -0.37 6.41 -2.40
C ASP A 99 -0.53 4.89 -2.24
N LEU A 100 -1.67 4.37 -2.66
CA LEU A 100 -1.87 2.93 -2.75
C LEU A 100 -1.00 2.35 -3.87
N VAL A 101 -0.38 1.21 -3.59
CA VAL A 101 0.27 0.40 -4.63
C VAL A 101 -0.79 -0.10 -5.61
N GLY A 102 -1.96 -0.53 -5.11
CA GLY A 102 -3.14 -0.84 -5.92
C GLY A 102 -2.86 -1.90 -6.97
N ALA A 103 -3.05 -1.55 -8.25
CA ALA A 103 -2.84 -2.48 -9.37
C ALA A 103 -1.39 -2.55 -9.89
N THR A 104 -0.45 -1.82 -9.27
CA THR A 104 0.95 -1.75 -9.71
C THR A 104 1.62 -3.11 -9.59
N THR A 105 2.21 -3.59 -10.68
CA THR A 105 2.94 -4.87 -10.74
C THR A 105 4.45 -4.71 -10.74
N GLU A 106 4.95 -3.55 -11.20
CA GLU A 106 6.38 -3.23 -11.25
C GLU A 106 6.61 -1.81 -10.72
N VAL A 107 7.64 -1.68 -9.88
CA VAL A 107 8.14 -0.38 -9.41
C VAL A 107 9.65 -0.34 -9.54
N ILE A 108 10.19 0.87 -9.74
CA ILE A 108 11.62 1.09 -9.84
C ILE A 108 12.14 1.72 -8.55
N LEU A 109 13.14 1.11 -7.93
CA LEU A 109 13.86 1.67 -6.78
C LEU A 109 15.08 2.47 -7.27
N PHE A 110 15.30 3.65 -6.68
CA PHE A 110 16.52 4.44 -6.87
C PHE A 110 17.06 5.00 -5.54
N ARG A 111 18.27 5.59 -5.62
CA ARG A 111 19.13 6.13 -4.53
C ARG A 111 19.77 5.12 -3.59
N VAL A 112 19.24 3.91 -3.50
CA VAL A 112 19.74 2.87 -2.60
C VAL A 112 19.90 1.58 -3.38
N LYS A 113 21.04 0.91 -3.18
CA LYS A 113 21.28 -0.41 -3.78
C LYS A 113 20.22 -1.39 -3.30
N LEU A 114 19.74 -2.20 -4.24
CA LEU A 114 18.93 -3.36 -3.93
C LEU A 114 19.85 -4.58 -3.88
N PRO A 115 20.08 -5.18 -2.69
CA PRO A 115 20.94 -6.35 -2.56
C PRO A 115 20.52 -7.47 -3.52
N ALA A 116 21.50 -8.20 -4.08
CA ALA A 116 21.23 -9.39 -4.89
C ALA A 116 20.59 -10.47 -4.01
N SER A 117 19.78 -11.37 -4.58
CA SER A 117 19.22 -12.48 -3.80
C SER A 117 20.38 -13.39 -3.47
N ASP A 118 20.68 -13.56 -2.19
CA ASP A 118 21.52 -14.67 -1.76
C ASP A 118 20.74 -15.94 -2.11
N GLN A 119 21.15 -16.59 -3.21
CA GLN A 119 20.80 -17.97 -3.48
C GLN A 119 21.72 -18.88 -2.69
#